data_AF-A0A538PKZ7-F1
#
_entry.id   AF-A0A538PKZ7-F1
#
_cell.length_a   1.000
_cell.length_b   1.000
_cell.length_c   1.000
_cell.angle_alpha   90.00
_cell.angle_beta   90.00
_cell.angle_gamma   90.00
#
_symmetry.space_group_name_H-M   'P 1'
#
loop_
_entity.id
_entity.type
_entity.pdbx_description
1 polymer ?
#
loop_
_entity_poly.entity_id
_entity_poly.type
_entity_poly.pdbx_seq_one_letter_code
_entity_poly.pdbx_strand_id
1 'polypeptide(L)'
;MTRYAIPLLGLAWAASCATGEVPSARFANAPAVTRVDDRRDVPDKPSEREFIHSLYHYDGVVQRRLSRALELPRTRRALGVNALDEVPDSTWFTNRIGVRELTPDEVRRGPVQVGSPEAHRPWMIHSTKTGGSEPGFMISDARGKKFLLKLDMAAFPEQLTATHVIVGRLLWACGFNVTEDHVVYFRPDDLVIAADAVGKDVFGDKHPLRRDEVEAVLARVAVEPDGRLRGMASLWLDGKPLGGPPAEGVRDDDPNDRIPHQLRRDLRGAYAIFAWLDHVDVQESNFLDMWVKEGDRHYVKHYLLDFGKALGVMNTTGINPRHGREYVIDFAAIARSLVTAGAMKRPWEGREPSPLRGVGMFEADGFDPGAWKPDSPAYVPLPGGSAIPGPPTTSPTR
;
A
#
# COMPACT_ATOMS: atom_id res chain seq x y z
N MET A 1 -20.53 -15.28 -69.89
CA MET A 1 -19.11 -15.09 -69.54
C MET A 1 -18.98 -13.75 -68.83
N THR A 2 -19.16 -13.76 -67.52
CA THR A 2 -19.27 -12.55 -66.69
C THR A 2 -17.97 -12.44 -65.90
N ARG A 3 -17.16 -11.43 -66.21
CA ARG A 3 -15.85 -11.21 -65.60
C ARG A 3 -16.02 -10.56 -64.22
N TYR A 4 -15.66 -11.29 -63.17
CA TYR A 4 -15.47 -10.75 -61.83
C TYR A 4 -14.17 -9.94 -61.79
N ALA A 5 -14.27 -8.64 -61.55
CA ALA A 5 -13.13 -7.80 -61.19
C ALA A 5 -13.01 -7.80 -59.66
N ILE A 6 -11.94 -8.39 -59.16
CA ILE A 6 -11.54 -8.36 -57.76
C ILE A 6 -10.96 -6.97 -57.47
N PRO A 7 -11.48 -6.19 -56.51
CA PRO A 7 -10.80 -4.97 -56.09
C PRO A 7 -9.61 -5.38 -55.21
N LEU A 8 -8.41 -5.13 -55.71
CA LEU A 8 -7.18 -5.11 -54.90
C LEU A 8 -7.32 -4.03 -53.82
N LEU A 9 -7.54 -4.44 -52.57
CA LEU A 9 -7.26 -3.59 -51.42
C LEU A 9 -5.74 -3.39 -51.33
N GLY A 10 -5.27 -2.29 -51.92
CA GLY A 10 -3.92 -1.80 -51.70
C GLY A 10 -3.78 -1.37 -50.24
N LEU A 11 -3.09 -2.18 -49.45
CA LEU A 11 -2.66 -1.83 -48.10
C LEU A 11 -1.55 -0.77 -48.22
N ALA A 12 -1.95 0.50 -48.27
CA ALA A 12 -1.01 1.61 -48.25
C ALA A 12 -0.32 1.64 -46.88
N TRP A 13 0.90 1.10 -46.81
CA TRP A 13 1.84 1.37 -45.72
C TRP A 13 2.23 2.84 -45.78
N ALA A 14 1.40 3.70 -45.19
CA ALA A 14 1.85 5.02 -44.78
C ALA A 14 2.81 4.82 -43.62
N ALA A 15 4.10 4.67 -43.95
CA ALA A 15 5.20 4.88 -43.02
C ALA A 15 5.12 6.35 -42.57
N SER A 16 4.29 6.62 -41.57
CA SER A 16 4.31 7.88 -40.85
C SER A 16 5.68 7.95 -40.22
N CYS A 17 6.51 8.87 -40.71
CA CYS A 17 7.72 9.32 -40.04
C CYS A 17 7.27 9.87 -38.68
N ALA A 18 7.18 8.99 -37.68
CA ALA A 18 7.06 9.39 -36.30
C ALA A 18 8.32 10.21 -36.01
N THR A 19 8.17 11.53 -35.97
CA THR A 19 9.16 12.43 -35.40
C THR A 19 9.44 11.90 -34.00
N GLY A 20 10.60 11.27 -33.82
CA GLY A 20 11.08 10.88 -32.51
C GLY A 20 11.18 12.15 -31.69
N GLU A 21 10.22 12.39 -30.80
CA GLU A 21 10.38 13.39 -29.76
C GLU A 21 11.67 13.03 -29.03
N VAL A 22 12.67 13.90 -29.16
CA VAL A 22 13.89 13.82 -28.37
C VAL A 22 13.44 13.71 -26.91
N PRO A 23 13.88 12.68 -26.15
CA PRO A 23 13.50 12.56 -24.75
C PRO A 23 13.79 13.89 -24.05
N SER A 24 12.81 14.45 -23.35
CA SER A 24 13.00 15.67 -22.59
C SER A 24 14.27 15.54 -21.74
N ALA A 25 15.12 16.57 -21.74
CA ALA A 25 16.35 16.57 -20.97
C ALA A 25 16.05 16.15 -19.52
N ARG A 26 16.92 15.29 -18.95
CA ARG A 26 16.75 14.83 -17.56
C ARG A 26 16.68 16.01 -16.59
N PHE A 27 17.54 16.99 -16.85
CA PHE A 27 17.62 18.22 -16.10
C PHE A 27 17.10 19.35 -16.99
N ALA A 28 16.19 20.15 -16.44
CA ALA A 28 15.65 21.31 -17.13
C ALA A 28 16.43 22.57 -16.72
N ASN A 29 16.66 23.49 -17.65
CA ASN A 29 17.22 24.80 -17.32
C ASN A 29 16.11 25.72 -16.76
N ALA A 30 15.62 25.39 -15.57
CA ALA A 30 14.59 26.12 -14.86
C ALA A 30 14.81 26.00 -13.34
N PRO A 31 14.25 26.90 -12.51
CA PRO A 31 14.31 26.76 -11.06
C PRO A 31 13.75 25.43 -10.57
N ALA A 32 14.43 24.80 -9.62
CA ALA A 32 13.97 23.58 -8.98
C ALA A 32 12.80 23.89 -8.04
N VAL A 33 11.60 23.45 -8.41
CA VAL A 33 10.44 23.47 -7.52
C VAL A 33 10.70 22.54 -6.33
N THR A 34 10.55 23.04 -5.11
CA THR A 34 10.69 22.24 -3.88
C THR A 34 9.35 21.85 -3.27
N ARG A 35 8.26 22.55 -3.63
CA ARG A 35 6.89 22.26 -3.22
C ARG A 35 5.91 22.56 -4.36
N VAL A 36 5.00 21.63 -4.61
CA VAL A 36 3.94 21.75 -5.60
C VAL A 36 2.76 22.54 -5.00
N ASP A 37 2.13 23.35 -5.84
CA ASP A 37 0.84 23.99 -5.53
C ASP A 37 -0.31 23.03 -5.87
N ASP A 38 -0.53 22.04 -5.00
CA ASP A 38 -1.58 21.02 -5.09
C ASP A 38 -2.54 21.05 -3.87
N ARG A 39 -2.59 22.19 -3.19
CA ARG A 39 -3.51 22.49 -2.08
C ARG A 39 -4.44 23.65 -2.43
N ARG A 40 -4.83 23.74 -3.70
CA ARG A 40 -5.86 24.69 -4.13
C ARG A 40 -7.20 24.19 -3.60
N ASP A 41 -8.09 25.13 -3.30
CA ASP A 41 -9.39 24.80 -2.74
C ASP A 41 -10.21 23.94 -3.72
N VAL A 42 -10.71 22.82 -3.22
CA VAL A 42 -11.63 21.88 -3.87
C VAL A 42 -12.91 21.90 -3.03
N PRO A 43 -13.77 22.91 -3.21
CA PRO A 43 -14.88 23.19 -2.30
C PRO A 43 -15.94 22.08 -2.31
N ASP A 44 -16.12 21.42 -3.45
CA ASP A 44 -16.98 20.26 -3.58
C ASP A 44 -16.20 19.00 -3.19
N LYS A 45 -16.74 18.22 -2.25
CA LYS A 45 -16.13 16.94 -1.85
C LYS A 45 -16.09 16.00 -3.07
N PRO A 46 -14.92 15.48 -3.46
CA PRO A 46 -14.85 14.44 -4.47
C PRO A 46 -15.66 13.17 -4.10
N SER A 47 -15.97 12.35 -5.09
CA SER A 47 -16.76 11.14 -4.94
C SER A 47 -16.02 10.06 -4.16
N GLU A 48 -16.71 9.30 -3.32
CA GLU A 48 -16.07 8.15 -2.67
C GLU A 48 -15.84 7.03 -3.70
N ARG A 49 -14.64 6.48 -3.73
CA ARG A 49 -14.28 5.32 -4.56
C ARG A 49 -14.44 4.04 -3.75
N GLU A 50 -15.33 3.18 -4.21
CA GLU A 50 -15.46 1.83 -3.65
C GLU A 50 -14.36 0.92 -4.18
N PHE A 51 -13.77 0.13 -3.28
CA PHE A 51 -12.80 -0.90 -3.64
C PHE A 51 -13.50 -2.25 -3.78
N ILE A 52 -13.75 -2.66 -5.03
CA ILE A 52 -14.32 -3.98 -5.34
C ILE A 52 -13.17 -4.96 -5.56
N HIS A 53 -12.85 -5.74 -4.52
CA HIS A 53 -11.69 -6.65 -4.50
C HIS A 53 -11.64 -7.60 -5.71
N SER A 54 -12.75 -8.23 -6.09
CA SER A 54 -12.79 -9.17 -7.22
C SER A 54 -12.50 -8.49 -8.57
N LEU A 55 -13.07 -7.31 -8.81
CA LEU A 55 -12.84 -6.54 -10.02
C LEU A 55 -11.40 -6.05 -10.10
N TYR A 56 -10.86 -5.53 -9.00
CA TYR A 56 -9.46 -5.08 -8.91
C TYR A 56 -8.47 -6.17 -9.31
N HIS A 57 -8.63 -7.39 -8.77
CA HIS A 57 -7.75 -8.51 -9.12
C HIS A 57 -7.98 -9.02 -10.54
N TYR A 58 -9.23 -9.08 -11.02
CA TYR A 58 -9.52 -9.44 -12.42
C TYR A 58 -8.83 -8.48 -13.41
N ASP A 59 -8.95 -7.18 -13.16
CA ASP A 59 -8.36 -6.16 -14.02
C ASP A 59 -6.84 -6.30 -14.04
N GLY A 60 -6.19 -6.42 -12.87
CA GLY A 60 -4.74 -6.52 -12.78
C GLY A 60 -4.12 -7.82 -13.29
N VAL A 61 -4.82 -8.95 -13.15
CA VAL A 61 -4.30 -10.27 -13.51
C VAL A 61 -4.68 -10.66 -14.95
N VAL A 62 -5.86 -10.26 -15.43
CA VAL A 62 -6.42 -10.72 -16.71
C VAL A 62 -6.55 -9.57 -17.71
N GLN A 63 -7.49 -8.65 -17.49
CA GLN A 63 -7.90 -7.67 -18.50
C GLN A 63 -6.76 -6.71 -18.89
N ARG A 64 -6.01 -6.21 -17.91
CA ARG A 64 -4.88 -5.30 -18.17
C ARG A 64 -3.74 -6.01 -18.88
N ARG A 65 -3.47 -7.27 -18.57
CA ARG A 65 -2.42 -8.03 -19.26
C ARG A 65 -2.75 -8.23 -20.74
N LEU A 66 -4.01 -8.56 -21.05
CA LEU A 66 -4.47 -8.73 -22.42
C LEU A 66 -4.44 -7.41 -23.20
N SER A 67 -4.94 -6.32 -22.61
CA SER A 67 -4.91 -5.00 -23.25
C SER A 67 -3.48 -4.50 -23.47
N ARG A 68 -2.61 -4.54 -22.44
CA ARG A 68 -1.20 -4.12 -22.56
C ARG A 68 -0.40 -4.94 -23.58
N ALA A 69 -0.72 -6.22 -23.77
CA ALA A 69 -0.07 -7.04 -24.80
C ALA A 69 -0.41 -6.58 -26.23
N LEU A 70 -1.50 -5.85 -26.41
CA LEU A 70 -1.94 -5.27 -27.69
C LEU A 70 -1.58 -3.80 -27.82
N GLU A 71 -1.10 -3.15 -26.76
CA GLU A 71 -0.65 -1.77 -26.79
C GLU A 71 0.76 -1.65 -27.39
N LEU A 72 1.02 -0.51 -28.04
CA LEU A 72 2.36 -0.08 -28.42
C LEU A 72 2.78 1.09 -27.51
N PRO A 73 3.08 0.83 -26.23
CA PRO A 73 3.36 1.89 -25.28
C PRO A 73 4.67 2.59 -25.65
N ARG A 74 4.65 3.92 -25.63
CA ARG A 74 5.89 4.70 -25.68
C ARG A 74 6.53 4.69 -24.31
N THR A 75 7.83 4.37 -24.25
CA THR A 75 8.60 4.48 -23.00
C THR A 75 8.54 5.92 -22.50
N ARG A 76 8.00 6.12 -21.29
CA ARG A 76 7.90 7.43 -20.64
C ARG A 76 8.68 7.43 -19.33
N ARG A 77 9.43 8.52 -19.12
CA ARG A 77 10.03 8.82 -17.81
C ARG A 77 8.93 9.08 -16.79
N ALA A 78 9.24 8.88 -15.52
CA ALA A 78 8.35 9.29 -14.46
C ALA A 78 8.15 10.81 -14.49
N LEU A 79 6.96 11.25 -14.13
CA LEU A 79 6.54 12.63 -13.96
C LEU A 79 6.54 12.99 -12.47
N GLY A 80 6.20 14.24 -12.14
CA GLY A 80 6.21 14.70 -10.75
C GLY A 80 7.62 14.90 -10.21
N VAL A 81 8.54 15.35 -11.07
CA VAL A 81 9.90 15.72 -10.71
C VAL A 81 10.14 17.19 -10.99
N ASN A 82 11.05 17.81 -10.25
CA ASN A 82 11.51 19.17 -10.48
C ASN A 82 12.59 19.23 -11.58
N ALA A 83 13.14 20.42 -11.83
CA ALA A 83 14.18 20.64 -12.83
C ALA A 83 15.47 19.82 -12.63
N LEU A 84 15.67 19.25 -11.43
CA LEU A 84 16.82 18.43 -11.05
C LEU A 84 16.49 16.92 -11.02
N ASP A 85 15.32 16.49 -11.52
CA ASP A 85 14.82 15.10 -11.45
C ASP A 85 14.58 14.62 -10.00
N GLU A 86 14.34 15.55 -9.06
CA GLU A 86 14.00 15.26 -7.66
C GLU A 86 12.48 15.35 -7.42
N VAL A 87 11.99 14.72 -6.35
CA VAL A 87 10.56 14.75 -5.97
C VAL A 87 10.30 15.95 -5.04
N PRO A 88 9.51 16.95 -5.45
CA PRO A 88 9.09 18.04 -4.58
C PRO A 88 8.05 17.61 -3.53
N ASP A 89 7.89 18.40 -2.46
CA ASP A 89 6.77 18.27 -1.53
C ASP A 89 5.42 18.42 -2.24
N SER A 90 4.43 17.61 -1.85
CA SER A 90 3.09 17.54 -2.42
C SER A 90 2.07 17.07 -1.37
N THR A 91 0.81 16.89 -1.75
CA THR A 91 -0.21 16.22 -0.93
C THR A 91 0.03 14.71 -0.80
N TRP A 92 0.92 14.13 -1.61
CA TRP A 92 1.27 12.70 -1.63
C TRP A 92 2.53 12.40 -0.82
N PHE A 93 3.49 13.34 -0.84
CA PHE A 93 4.85 13.10 -0.40
C PHE A 93 5.46 14.36 0.19
N THR A 94 6.27 14.23 1.24
CA THR A 94 7.12 15.31 1.76
C THR A 94 8.54 14.81 1.75
N ASN A 95 9.46 15.49 1.07
CA ASN A 95 10.84 15.04 0.98
C ASN A 95 11.54 15.28 2.33
N ARG A 96 11.49 14.30 3.24
CA ARG A 96 12.01 14.41 4.61
C ARG A 96 13.49 14.04 4.67
N ILE A 97 13.81 12.74 4.56
CA ILE A 97 15.20 12.27 4.66
C ILE A 97 16.06 12.63 3.43
N GLY A 98 15.43 12.95 2.29
CA GLY A 98 16.16 13.30 1.07
C GLY A 98 16.67 14.75 1.02
N VAL A 99 16.24 15.64 1.93
CA VAL A 99 16.72 17.04 2.00
C VAL A 99 17.52 17.34 3.27
N ARG A 100 17.48 16.46 4.27
CA ARG A 100 18.25 16.57 5.51
C ARG A 100 18.37 15.22 6.20
N GLU A 101 19.34 15.11 7.09
CA GLU A 101 19.43 13.99 8.01
C GLU A 101 18.27 14.00 9.03
N LEU A 102 17.73 12.81 9.32
CA LEU A 102 16.76 12.58 10.39
C LEU A 102 17.45 11.84 11.52
N THR A 103 17.29 12.33 12.75
CA THR A 103 17.79 11.62 13.93
C THR A 103 16.97 10.36 14.21
N PRO A 104 17.55 9.35 14.89
CA PRO A 104 16.78 8.17 15.32
C PRO A 104 15.54 8.51 16.16
N ASP A 105 15.58 9.59 16.95
CA ASP A 105 14.44 10.05 17.75
C ASP A 105 13.35 10.69 16.90
N GLU A 106 13.70 11.43 15.85
CA GLU A 106 12.71 11.92 14.89
C GLU A 106 12.02 10.78 14.15
N VAL A 107 12.76 9.76 13.72
CA VAL A 107 12.19 8.56 13.08
C VAL A 107 11.32 7.77 14.05
N ARG A 108 11.78 7.60 15.30
CA ARG A 108 11.01 6.93 16.36
C ARG A 108 9.70 7.66 16.68
N ARG A 109 9.72 9.00 16.71
CA ARG A 109 8.53 9.83 16.91
C ARG A 109 7.61 9.76 15.69
N GLY A 110 8.16 9.75 14.48
CA GLY A 110 7.40 9.64 13.25
C GLY A 110 6.31 10.73 13.11
N PRO A 111 5.10 10.37 12.67
CA PRO A 111 4.02 11.33 12.43
C PRO A 111 3.25 11.75 13.70
N VAL A 112 3.72 11.43 14.91
CA VAL A 112 2.98 11.68 16.16
C VAL A 112 2.55 13.14 16.32
N GLN A 113 1.25 13.34 16.57
CA GLN A 113 0.56 14.60 16.80
C GLN A 113 -0.18 14.59 18.15
N VAL A 114 -0.92 13.53 18.46
CA VAL A 114 -1.82 13.45 19.63
C VAL A 114 -1.24 12.61 20.78
N GLY A 115 -0.39 11.64 20.48
CA GLY A 115 0.20 10.69 21.42
C GLY A 115 -0.67 9.46 21.69
N SER A 116 -0.02 8.44 22.23
CA SER A 116 -0.61 7.12 22.52
C SER A 116 -1.85 7.22 23.43
N PRO A 117 -2.90 6.41 23.20
CA PRO A 117 -4.07 6.35 24.08
C PRO A 117 -3.82 5.59 25.39
N GLU A 118 -2.64 4.97 25.60
CA GLU A 118 -2.36 4.09 26.74
C GLU A 118 -2.56 4.75 28.11
N ALA A 119 -2.23 6.03 28.25
CA ALA A 119 -2.45 6.78 29.49
C ALA A 119 -3.88 7.34 29.64
N HIS A 120 -4.75 7.16 28.64
CA HIS A 120 -6.04 7.83 28.52
C HIS A 120 -7.20 6.82 28.51
N ARG A 121 -7.23 5.98 29.55
CA ARG A 121 -8.27 4.98 29.80
C ARG A 121 -9.46 5.60 30.57
N PRO A 122 -10.65 4.98 30.58
CA PRO A 122 -11.02 3.78 29.81
C PRO A 122 -11.13 4.08 28.31
N TRP A 123 -11.08 3.04 27.49
CA TRP A 123 -11.30 3.11 26.05
C TRP A 123 -12.72 2.63 25.73
N MET A 124 -13.49 3.47 25.05
CA MET A 124 -14.85 3.16 24.62
C MET A 124 -14.83 2.41 23.30
N ILE A 125 -15.39 1.21 23.24
CA ILE A 125 -15.56 0.42 22.01
C ILE A 125 -16.84 0.89 21.30
N HIS A 126 -16.70 1.28 20.04
CA HIS A 126 -17.81 1.69 19.16
C HIS A 126 -18.23 0.58 18.19
N SER A 127 -17.30 -0.27 17.77
CA SER A 127 -17.61 -1.44 16.95
C SER A 127 -16.46 -2.45 16.96
N THR A 128 -16.75 -3.67 16.50
CA THR A 128 -15.70 -4.59 16.05
C THR A 128 -15.11 -4.12 14.73
N LYS A 129 -13.85 -4.46 14.48
CA LYS A 129 -13.22 -4.28 13.16
C LYS A 129 -13.87 -5.26 12.18
N THR A 130 -14.51 -4.72 11.14
CA THR A 130 -15.10 -5.51 10.05
C THR A 130 -14.17 -5.47 8.84
N GLY A 131 -13.69 -6.62 8.39
CA GLY A 131 -12.75 -6.76 7.26
C GLY A 131 -11.30 -7.02 7.68
N GLY A 132 -10.53 -7.69 6.80
CA GLY A 132 -9.19 -8.23 7.11
C GLY A 132 -9.23 -9.48 7.98
N SER A 133 -8.07 -10.10 8.23
CA SER A 133 -7.97 -11.33 9.04
C SER A 133 -7.75 -11.05 10.54
N GLU A 134 -7.34 -9.83 10.87
CA GLU A 134 -6.91 -9.44 12.21
C GLU A 134 -8.08 -9.00 13.10
N PRO A 135 -8.10 -9.47 14.36
CA PRO A 135 -9.03 -8.98 15.38
C PRO A 135 -8.76 -7.50 15.72
N GLY A 136 -9.81 -6.79 16.14
CA GLY A 136 -9.70 -5.40 16.53
C GLY A 136 -11.02 -4.69 16.77
N PHE A 137 -10.92 -3.43 17.17
CA PHE A 137 -12.05 -2.58 17.53
C PHE A 137 -11.86 -1.16 17.01
N MET A 138 -12.95 -0.46 16.72
CA MET A 138 -12.94 1.00 16.68
C MET A 138 -13.17 1.52 18.10
N ILE A 139 -12.22 2.29 18.62
CA ILE A 139 -12.26 2.79 20.00
C ILE A 139 -12.16 4.32 20.05
N SER A 140 -12.58 4.91 21.17
CA SER A 140 -12.14 6.25 21.57
C SER A 140 -11.54 6.24 22.96
N ASP A 141 -10.48 7.02 23.16
CA ASP A 141 -9.87 7.20 24.48
C ASP A 141 -10.64 8.22 25.35
N ALA A 142 -10.19 8.42 26.60
CA ALA A 142 -10.79 9.37 27.54
C ALA A 142 -10.71 10.85 27.10
N ARG A 143 -9.88 11.16 26.09
CA ARG A 143 -9.79 12.50 25.47
C ARG A 143 -10.79 12.66 24.33
N GLY A 144 -11.55 11.62 24.00
CA GLY A 144 -12.46 11.58 22.85
C GLY A 144 -11.74 11.36 21.51
N LYS A 145 -10.46 10.99 21.51
CA LYS A 145 -9.69 10.72 20.29
C LYS A 145 -9.99 9.30 19.82
N LYS A 146 -10.32 9.16 18.53
CA LYS A 146 -10.71 7.88 17.91
C LYS A 146 -9.48 7.14 17.40
N PHE A 147 -9.45 5.84 17.62
CA PHE A 147 -8.39 4.95 17.14
C PHE A 147 -8.98 3.66 16.56
N LEU A 148 -8.32 3.10 15.56
CA LEU A 148 -8.47 1.70 15.19
C LEU A 148 -7.48 0.88 16.04
N LEU A 149 -8.01 0.04 16.92
CA LEU A 149 -7.23 -0.91 17.70
C LEU A 149 -7.12 -2.23 16.91
N LYS A 150 -5.92 -2.58 16.46
CA LYS A 150 -5.60 -3.88 15.84
C LYS A 150 -4.84 -4.76 16.83
N LEU A 151 -5.16 -6.05 16.84
CA LEU A 151 -4.56 -7.04 17.75
C LEU A 151 -3.89 -8.15 16.94
N ASP A 152 -2.81 -8.71 17.48
CA ASP A 152 -2.18 -9.90 16.90
C ASP A 152 -2.95 -11.16 17.29
N MET A 153 -3.03 -12.12 16.39
CA MET A 153 -3.48 -13.47 16.73
C MET A 153 -2.48 -14.12 17.69
N ALA A 154 -2.96 -14.93 18.63
CA ALA A 154 -2.13 -15.57 19.65
C ALA A 154 -0.98 -16.43 19.06
N ALA A 155 -1.15 -16.97 17.86
CA ALA A 155 -0.12 -17.73 17.15
C ALA A 155 1.04 -16.87 16.61
N PHE A 156 0.83 -15.55 16.45
CA PHE A 156 1.78 -14.62 15.81
C PHE A 156 1.96 -13.35 16.64
N PRO A 157 2.29 -13.44 17.94
CA PRO A 157 2.38 -12.29 18.81
C PRO A 157 3.46 -11.33 18.32
N GLU A 158 3.17 -10.03 18.42
CA GLU A 158 4.02 -8.90 18.05
C GLU A 158 4.30 -8.72 16.56
N GLN A 159 3.94 -9.67 15.70
CA GLN A 159 4.32 -9.59 14.29
C GLN A 159 3.61 -8.44 13.58
N LEU A 160 2.29 -8.48 13.47
CA LEU A 160 1.55 -7.52 12.64
C LEU A 160 1.57 -6.12 13.25
N THR A 161 1.29 -6.03 14.55
CA THR A 161 1.22 -4.73 15.24
C THR A 161 2.58 -4.03 15.37
N ALA A 162 3.69 -4.74 15.62
CA ALA A 162 5.02 -4.11 15.66
C ALA A 162 5.49 -3.71 14.26
N THR A 163 5.32 -4.61 13.29
CA THR A 163 5.68 -4.35 11.88
C THR A 163 4.96 -3.11 11.37
N HIS A 164 3.66 -2.98 11.67
CA HIS A 164 2.90 -1.80 11.24
C HIS A 164 3.53 -0.49 11.75
N VAL A 165 3.85 -0.44 13.04
CA VAL A 165 4.43 0.72 13.72
C VAL A 165 5.83 1.05 13.19
N ILE A 166 6.67 0.03 12.99
CA ILE A 166 8.05 0.18 12.49
C ILE A 166 8.05 0.65 11.03
N VAL A 167 7.32 -0.06 10.16
CA VAL A 167 7.28 0.22 8.73
C VAL A 167 6.60 1.56 8.46
N GLY A 168 5.54 1.92 9.20
CA GLY A 168 4.94 3.25 9.13
C GLY A 168 5.95 4.37 9.44
N ARG A 169 6.77 4.22 10.48
CA ARG A 169 7.83 5.20 10.82
C ARG A 169 8.89 5.32 9.73
N LEU A 170 9.31 4.20 9.13
CA LEU A 170 10.27 4.19 8.03
C LEU A 170 9.69 4.83 6.76
N LEU A 171 8.43 4.53 6.42
CA LEU A 171 7.75 5.13 5.28
C LEU A 171 7.49 6.63 5.47
N TRP A 172 7.17 7.05 6.70
CA TRP A 172 7.13 8.45 7.06
C TRP A 172 8.49 9.11 6.85
N ALA A 173 9.59 8.51 7.33
CA ALA A 173 10.93 9.05 7.15
C ALA A 173 11.31 9.17 5.66
N CYS A 174 10.93 8.18 4.85
CA CYS A 174 11.12 8.19 3.39
C CYS A 174 10.27 9.23 2.67
N GLY A 175 9.19 9.73 3.30
CA GLY A 175 8.45 10.90 2.83
C GLY A 175 6.95 10.69 2.62
N PHE A 176 6.43 9.46 2.78
CA PHE A 176 4.99 9.20 2.65
C PHE A 176 4.21 9.78 3.83
N ASN A 177 2.92 10.07 3.60
CA ASN A 177 1.99 10.34 4.69
C ASN A 177 1.45 9.01 5.21
N VAL A 178 1.52 8.81 6.51
CA VAL A 178 1.02 7.61 7.18
C VAL A 178 0.23 8.03 8.43
N THR A 179 -0.47 7.09 9.04
CA THR A 179 -1.21 7.30 10.30
C THR A 179 -0.29 7.44 11.51
N GLU A 180 -0.80 8.07 12.56
CA GLU A 180 -0.14 8.05 13.85
C GLU A 180 -0.45 6.73 14.57
N ASP A 181 0.54 5.84 14.60
CA ASP A 181 0.38 4.48 15.10
C ASP A 181 1.28 4.17 16.30
N HIS A 182 0.67 3.60 17.33
CA HIS A 182 1.30 3.29 18.62
C HIS A 182 1.15 1.82 18.96
N VAL A 183 2.23 1.16 19.40
CA VAL A 183 2.10 -0.09 20.18
C VAL A 183 1.51 0.30 21.54
N VAL A 184 0.51 -0.45 21.98
CA VAL A 184 -0.20 -0.19 23.24
C VAL A 184 -0.35 -1.47 24.04
N TYR A 185 -0.36 -1.32 25.36
CA TYR A 185 -0.68 -2.39 26.30
C TYR A 185 -1.88 -2.03 27.16
N PHE A 186 -2.82 -2.95 27.36
CA PHE A 186 -4.05 -2.68 28.09
C PHE A 186 -4.60 -3.95 28.74
N ARG A 187 -5.48 -3.80 29.74
CA ARG A 187 -6.26 -4.89 30.33
C ARG A 187 -7.65 -4.94 29.70
N PRO A 188 -8.32 -6.11 29.68
CA PRO A 188 -9.70 -6.19 29.26
C PRO A 188 -10.64 -5.21 29.99
N ASP A 189 -10.36 -4.91 31.26
CA ASP A 189 -11.14 -3.96 32.07
C ASP A 189 -10.91 -2.49 31.68
N ASP A 190 -9.89 -2.19 30.89
CA ASP A 190 -9.69 -0.87 30.31
C ASP A 190 -10.69 -0.59 29.17
N LEU A 191 -11.40 -1.63 28.69
CA LEU A 191 -12.35 -1.55 27.58
C LEU A 191 -13.79 -1.47 28.11
N VAL A 192 -14.52 -0.46 27.62
CA VAL A 192 -15.94 -0.24 27.94
C VAL A 192 -16.74 -0.22 26.65
N ILE A 193 -17.80 -1.01 26.55
CA ILE A 193 -18.68 -1.01 25.37
C ILE A 193 -19.53 0.26 25.41
N ALA A 194 -19.48 1.08 24.35
CA ALA A 194 -20.33 2.26 24.24
C ALA A 194 -21.81 1.85 24.15
N ALA A 195 -22.71 2.68 24.68
CA ALA A 195 -24.15 2.38 24.68
C ALA A 195 -24.74 2.22 23.28
N ASP A 196 -24.15 2.89 22.29
CA ASP A 196 -24.49 2.86 20.88
C ASP A 196 -23.53 2.00 20.04
N ALA A 197 -22.71 1.15 20.68
CA ALA A 197 -21.75 0.31 19.98
C ALA A 197 -22.46 -0.69 19.06
N VAL A 198 -21.91 -0.85 17.84
CA VAL A 198 -22.51 -1.67 16.78
C VAL A 198 -21.61 -2.86 16.46
N GLY A 199 -22.17 -4.07 16.56
CA GLY A 199 -21.63 -5.28 15.96
C GLY A 199 -22.20 -5.48 14.55
N LYS A 200 -21.49 -6.27 13.74
CA LYS A 200 -22.02 -6.80 12.47
C LYS A 200 -21.92 -8.32 12.48
N ASP A 201 -22.95 -8.98 11.97
CA ASP A 201 -22.92 -10.43 11.80
C ASP A 201 -22.22 -10.86 10.49
N VAL A 202 -22.28 -12.15 10.18
CA VAL A 202 -21.64 -12.73 8.98
C VAL A 202 -22.29 -12.28 7.67
N PHE A 203 -23.52 -11.77 7.70
CA PHE A 203 -24.22 -11.22 6.55
C PHE A 203 -24.04 -9.69 6.44
N GLY A 204 -23.42 -9.08 7.44
CA GLY A 204 -23.18 -7.64 7.53
C GLY A 204 -24.33 -6.87 8.20
N ASP A 205 -25.33 -7.57 8.73
CA ASP A 205 -26.45 -6.97 9.44
C ASP A 205 -25.97 -6.40 10.78
N LYS A 206 -26.49 -5.22 11.12
CA LYS A 206 -26.08 -4.47 12.31
C LYS A 206 -26.88 -4.90 13.54
N HIS A 207 -26.21 -5.10 14.67
CA HIS A 207 -26.84 -5.34 15.98
C HIS A 207 -26.09 -4.58 17.09
N PRO A 208 -26.71 -4.33 18.26
CA PRO A 208 -25.99 -3.80 19.41
C PRO A 208 -24.83 -4.73 19.81
N LEU A 209 -23.63 -4.18 19.91
CA LEU A 209 -22.44 -4.97 20.24
C LEU A 209 -22.57 -5.60 21.62
N ARG A 210 -22.42 -6.91 21.71
CA ARG A 210 -22.53 -7.63 22.97
C ARG A 210 -21.17 -7.93 23.61
N ARG A 211 -21.20 -8.20 24.92
CA ARG A 211 -20.00 -8.50 25.71
C ARG A 211 -19.31 -9.79 25.27
N ASP A 212 -20.07 -10.84 24.94
CA ASP A 212 -19.56 -12.12 24.45
C ASP A 212 -18.80 -11.97 23.13
N GLU A 213 -19.20 -11.04 22.26
CA GLU A 213 -18.49 -10.77 21.00
C GLU A 213 -17.12 -10.12 21.24
N VAL A 214 -17.05 -9.16 22.17
CA VAL A 214 -15.77 -8.56 22.59
C VAL A 214 -14.87 -9.63 23.20
N GLU A 215 -15.40 -10.46 24.11
CA GLU A 215 -14.64 -11.54 24.75
C GLU A 215 -14.15 -12.58 23.74
N ALA A 216 -14.96 -12.95 22.75
CA ALA A 216 -14.57 -13.85 21.67
C ALA A 216 -13.43 -13.29 20.81
N VAL A 217 -13.40 -11.97 20.59
CA VAL A 217 -12.28 -11.31 19.92
C VAL A 217 -11.01 -11.36 20.79
N LEU A 218 -11.12 -11.01 22.07
CA LEU A 218 -9.97 -11.00 22.99
C LEU A 218 -9.39 -12.40 23.25
N ALA A 219 -10.23 -13.44 23.24
CA ALA A 219 -9.81 -14.84 23.44
C ALA A 219 -8.85 -15.35 22.33
N ARG A 220 -8.78 -14.65 21.19
CA ARG A 220 -7.89 -15.00 20.07
C ARG A 220 -6.50 -14.35 20.19
N VAL A 221 -6.27 -13.55 21.22
CA VAL A 221 -5.07 -12.71 21.38
C VAL A 221 -4.19 -13.28 22.48
N ALA A 222 -2.86 -13.18 22.30
CA ALA A 222 -1.93 -13.60 23.34
C ALA A 222 -2.01 -12.65 24.55
N VAL A 223 -1.96 -13.23 25.75
CA VAL A 223 -1.88 -12.48 27.00
C VAL A 223 -0.42 -12.41 27.43
N GLU A 224 0.07 -11.21 27.70
CA GLU A 224 1.41 -10.99 28.23
C GLU A 224 1.54 -11.56 29.65
N PRO A 225 2.76 -11.87 30.13
CA PRO A 225 2.96 -12.49 31.45
C PRO A 225 2.38 -11.70 32.64
N ASP A 226 2.20 -10.39 32.48
CA ASP A 226 1.61 -9.51 33.50
C ASP A 226 0.07 -9.35 33.39
N GLY A 227 -0.56 -10.12 32.50
CA GLY A 227 -2.00 -10.11 32.27
C GLY A 227 -2.49 -9.02 31.30
N ARG A 228 -1.59 -8.22 30.70
CA ARG A 228 -1.97 -7.26 29.66
C ARG A 228 -2.14 -7.94 28.30
N LEU A 229 -2.96 -7.33 27.47
CA LEU A 229 -3.02 -7.56 26.03
C LEU A 229 -2.15 -6.53 25.32
N ARG A 230 -1.55 -6.93 24.21
CA ARG A 230 -0.76 -6.06 23.34
C ARG A 230 -1.50 -5.81 22.03
N GLY A 231 -1.48 -4.57 21.58
CA GLY A 231 -2.09 -4.17 20.32
C GLY A 231 -1.35 -3.02 19.65
N MET A 232 -1.93 -2.56 18.54
CA MET A 232 -1.58 -1.28 17.94
C MET A 232 -2.82 -0.41 17.82
N ALA A 233 -2.70 0.85 18.24
CA ALA A 233 -3.72 1.86 18.08
C ALA A 233 -3.30 2.83 16.96
N SER A 234 -4.10 2.88 15.90
CA SER A 234 -3.93 3.78 14.76
C SER A 234 -4.89 4.94 14.87
N LEU A 235 -4.38 6.18 14.92
CA LEU A 235 -5.18 7.38 15.08
C LEU A 235 -6.12 7.57 13.88
N TRP A 236 -7.39 7.85 14.16
CA TRP A 236 -8.36 8.18 13.12
C TRP A 236 -7.97 9.50 12.43
N LEU A 237 -7.88 9.48 11.10
CA LEU A 237 -7.52 10.64 10.30
C LEU A 237 -8.65 11.68 10.27
N ASP A 238 -8.26 12.96 10.30
CA ASP A 238 -9.18 14.07 10.09
C ASP A 238 -9.65 14.14 8.63
N GLY A 239 -10.83 14.75 8.42
CA GLY A 239 -11.43 14.93 7.10
C GLY A 239 -12.45 13.85 6.74
N LYS A 240 -12.78 13.76 5.45
CA LYS A 240 -13.71 12.77 4.91
C LYS A 240 -12.97 11.76 4.04
N PRO A 241 -13.08 10.44 4.30
CA PRO A 241 -12.44 9.43 3.47
C PRO A 241 -13.07 9.39 2.09
N LEU A 242 -12.25 9.18 1.06
CA LEU A 242 -12.66 9.08 -0.34
C LEU A 242 -12.35 7.71 -0.96
N GLY A 243 -11.88 6.76 -0.15
CA GLY A 243 -11.32 5.48 -0.63
C GLY A 243 -9.88 5.64 -1.13
N GLY A 244 -9.34 4.59 -1.74
CA GLY A 244 -8.01 4.66 -2.35
C GLY A 244 -8.02 5.52 -3.63
N PRO A 245 -6.88 6.12 -4.02
CA PRO A 245 -6.73 6.72 -5.34
C PRO A 245 -6.67 5.63 -6.43
N PRO A 246 -7.06 5.94 -7.69
CA PRO A 246 -6.96 4.99 -8.79
C PRO A 246 -5.50 4.59 -9.03
N ALA A 247 -5.20 3.34 -9.37
CA ALA A 247 -3.82 2.96 -9.67
C ALA A 247 -3.30 3.57 -11.00
N GLU A 248 -4.20 3.96 -11.89
CA GLU A 248 -3.89 4.47 -13.23
C GLU A 248 -4.73 5.71 -13.56
N GLY A 249 -4.12 6.65 -14.29
CA GLY A 249 -4.75 7.91 -14.64
C GLY A 249 -4.68 8.89 -13.49
N VAL A 250 -5.64 9.80 -13.46
CA VAL A 250 -5.80 10.78 -12.38
C VAL A 250 -7.20 10.61 -11.79
N ARG A 251 -7.39 11.17 -10.62
CA ARG A 251 -8.69 11.48 -10.06
C ARG A 251 -9.30 12.66 -10.83
N ASP A 252 -10.29 12.37 -11.66
CA ASP A 252 -10.89 13.34 -12.59
C ASP A 252 -11.75 14.41 -11.90
N ASP A 253 -12.24 14.13 -10.69
CA ASP A 253 -12.99 15.04 -9.83
C ASP A 253 -12.12 15.83 -8.83
N ASP A 254 -10.78 15.79 -8.94
CA ASP A 254 -9.85 16.64 -8.20
C ASP A 254 -8.94 17.44 -9.15
N PRO A 255 -9.14 18.77 -9.29
CA PRO A 255 -8.31 19.61 -10.18
C PRO A 255 -6.84 19.71 -9.74
N ASN A 256 -6.51 19.34 -8.51
CA ASN A 256 -5.12 19.29 -8.06
C ASN A 256 -4.38 18.05 -8.58
N ASP A 257 -5.10 16.96 -8.90
CA ASP A 257 -4.50 15.72 -9.34
C ASP A 257 -4.22 15.72 -10.86
N ARG A 258 -3.00 16.09 -11.19
CA ARG A 258 -2.58 16.41 -12.56
C ARG A 258 -1.60 15.42 -13.16
N ILE A 259 -1.15 14.44 -12.38
CA ILE A 259 -0.07 13.54 -12.79
C ILE A 259 -0.62 12.12 -12.78
N PRO A 260 -0.69 11.44 -13.93
CA PRO A 260 -1.14 10.06 -13.98
C PRO A 260 -0.38 9.19 -12.98
N HIS A 261 -1.10 8.50 -12.09
CA HIS A 261 -0.57 7.78 -10.92
C HIS A 261 0.49 6.74 -11.29
N GLN A 262 0.28 6.03 -12.40
CA GLN A 262 1.24 5.09 -12.97
C GLN A 262 2.54 5.73 -13.47
N LEU A 263 2.56 7.06 -13.64
CA LEU A 263 3.74 7.82 -14.05
C LEU A 263 4.34 8.65 -12.92
N ARG A 264 3.70 8.78 -11.75
CA ARG A 264 4.21 9.61 -10.65
C ARG A 264 5.51 9.05 -10.06
N ARG A 265 6.52 9.91 -9.88
CA ARG A 265 7.84 9.50 -9.35
C ARG A 265 7.77 9.02 -7.91
N ASP A 266 6.97 9.66 -7.06
CA ASP A 266 6.77 9.27 -5.66
C ASP A 266 6.20 7.85 -5.53
N LEU A 267 5.14 7.53 -6.28
CA LEU A 267 4.51 6.19 -6.28
C LEU A 267 5.39 5.12 -6.95
N ARG A 268 6.04 5.43 -8.08
CA ARG A 268 6.95 4.48 -8.74
C ARG A 268 8.20 4.22 -7.90
N GLY A 269 8.72 5.27 -7.26
CA GLY A 269 9.89 5.18 -6.37
C GLY A 269 9.62 4.36 -5.12
N ALA A 270 8.35 4.26 -4.69
CA ALA A 270 7.94 3.43 -3.56
C ALA A 270 8.37 1.96 -3.72
N TYR A 271 8.51 1.44 -4.95
CA TYR A 271 8.95 0.06 -5.19
C TYR A 271 10.25 -0.30 -4.48
N ALA A 272 11.27 0.55 -4.57
CA ALA A 272 12.56 0.26 -3.94
C ALA A 272 12.44 0.17 -2.42
N ILE A 273 11.60 1.03 -1.84
CA ILE A 273 11.36 1.09 -0.39
C ILE A 273 10.50 -0.10 0.04
N PHE A 274 9.46 -0.43 -0.72
CA PHE A 274 8.58 -1.56 -0.43
C PHE A 274 9.30 -2.89 -0.57
N ALA A 275 10.16 -3.04 -1.57
CA ALA A 275 11.04 -4.19 -1.68
C ALA A 275 11.95 -4.29 -0.45
N TRP A 276 12.65 -3.22 -0.08
CA TRP A 276 13.50 -3.20 1.11
C TRP A 276 12.77 -3.62 2.40
N LEU A 277 11.51 -3.22 2.55
CA LEU A 277 10.68 -3.51 3.71
C LEU A 277 9.84 -4.80 3.57
N ASP A 278 9.99 -5.52 2.46
CA ASP A 278 9.13 -6.65 2.07
C ASP A 278 7.63 -6.35 2.24
N HIS A 279 7.20 -5.14 1.85
CA HIS A 279 5.82 -4.70 1.95
C HIS A 279 4.99 -5.25 0.79
N VAL A 280 4.60 -6.51 0.91
CA VAL A 280 4.00 -7.31 -0.19
C VAL A 280 2.52 -7.04 -0.44
N ASP A 281 1.76 -6.69 0.60
CA ASP A 281 0.31 -6.46 0.52
C ASP A 281 0.04 -5.04 0.00
N VAL A 282 0.24 -4.83 -1.31
CA VAL A 282 0.05 -3.53 -1.96
C VAL A 282 -1.14 -3.57 -2.91
N GLN A 283 -2.16 -2.80 -2.55
CA GLN A 283 -3.37 -2.57 -3.35
C GLN A 283 -3.92 -1.16 -3.15
N GLU A 284 -4.83 -0.71 -4.02
CA GLU A 284 -5.42 0.63 -3.94
C GLU A 284 -6.03 0.92 -2.56
N SER A 285 -6.60 -0.08 -1.89
CA SER A 285 -7.19 0.05 -0.55
C SER A 285 -6.17 0.18 0.59
N ASN A 286 -4.88 -0.05 0.35
CA ASN A 286 -3.82 0.32 1.30
C ASN A 286 -3.42 1.80 1.19
N PHE A 287 -4.03 2.53 0.26
CA PHE A 287 -3.94 3.98 0.18
C PHE A 287 -5.30 4.56 0.55
N LEU A 288 -5.29 5.77 1.11
CA LEU A 288 -6.50 6.47 1.49
C LEU A 288 -6.40 7.95 1.15
N ASP A 289 -7.28 8.37 0.27
CA ASP A 289 -7.53 9.77 -0.03
C ASP A 289 -8.45 10.33 1.06
N MET A 290 -8.02 11.43 1.67
CA MET A 290 -8.79 12.18 2.65
C MET A 290 -9.06 13.57 2.10
N TRP A 291 -10.33 13.94 1.98
CA TRP A 291 -10.72 15.33 1.75
C TRP A 291 -10.61 16.09 3.07
N VAL A 292 -9.55 16.88 3.19
CA VAL A 292 -9.18 17.59 4.42
C VAL A 292 -9.46 19.08 4.30
N LYS A 293 -9.64 19.75 5.44
CA LYS A 293 -9.77 21.21 5.53
C LYS A 293 -8.55 21.80 6.23
N GLU A 294 -7.88 22.76 5.59
CA GLU A 294 -6.78 23.54 6.16
C GLU A 294 -7.08 25.04 6.00
N GLY A 295 -7.39 25.72 7.11
CA GLY A 295 -7.92 27.08 7.07
C GLY A 295 -9.26 27.12 6.33
N ASP A 296 -9.36 27.98 5.32
CA ASP A 296 -10.56 28.10 4.48
C ASP A 296 -10.55 27.19 3.24
N ARG A 297 -9.48 26.40 3.04
CA ARG A 297 -9.30 25.55 1.86
C ARG A 297 -9.57 24.09 2.17
N HIS A 298 -10.09 23.39 1.18
CA HIS A 298 -10.27 21.95 1.14
C HIS A 298 -9.42 21.37 0.04
N TYR A 299 -8.81 20.22 0.26
CA TYR A 299 -8.05 19.52 -0.78
C TYR A 299 -7.91 18.04 -0.43
N VAL A 300 -7.50 17.22 -1.40
CA VAL A 300 -7.26 15.80 -1.16
C VAL A 300 -5.84 15.59 -0.66
N LYS A 301 -5.70 14.85 0.45
CA LYS A 301 -4.42 14.40 0.98
C LYS A 301 -4.36 12.88 0.95
N HIS A 302 -3.24 12.35 0.50
CA HIS A 302 -3.09 10.92 0.21
C HIS A 302 -2.24 10.29 1.30
N TYR A 303 -2.77 9.23 1.92
CA TYR A 303 -2.12 8.46 2.98
C TYR A 303 -1.85 7.04 2.50
N LEU A 304 -0.74 6.48 2.96
CA LEU A 304 -0.45 5.06 2.89
C LEU A 304 -0.80 4.44 4.25
N LEU A 305 -1.38 3.25 4.22
CA LEU A 305 -1.93 2.53 5.37
C LEU A 305 -1.53 1.06 5.33
N ASP A 306 -1.79 0.39 6.46
CA ASP A 306 -1.77 -1.07 6.59
C ASP A 306 -0.46 -1.79 6.30
N PHE A 307 0.58 -1.41 7.03
CA PHE A 307 1.90 -1.99 6.87
C PHE A 307 2.11 -3.32 7.60
N GLY A 308 1.07 -3.86 8.21
CA GLY A 308 1.16 -4.99 9.13
C GLY A 308 1.60 -6.32 8.49
N LYS A 309 1.56 -6.38 7.16
CA LYS A 309 1.95 -7.55 6.35
C LYS A 309 3.37 -7.48 5.79
N ALA A 310 4.09 -6.38 6.05
CA ALA A 310 5.47 -6.22 5.63
C ALA A 310 6.45 -7.12 6.42
N LEU A 311 7.75 -7.05 6.11
CA LEU A 311 8.82 -7.76 6.81
C LEU A 311 8.53 -9.28 6.99
N GLY A 312 7.98 -9.92 5.95
CA GLY A 312 7.65 -11.35 5.95
C GLY A 312 6.47 -11.77 6.83
N VAL A 313 5.73 -10.82 7.43
CA VAL A 313 4.58 -11.15 8.29
C VAL A 313 3.43 -11.75 7.47
N MET A 314 3.25 -11.34 6.21
CA MET A 314 2.26 -11.98 5.33
C MET A 314 2.57 -13.47 5.12
N ASN A 315 3.84 -13.81 4.90
CA ASN A 315 4.30 -15.19 4.75
C ASN A 315 4.00 -16.03 6.00
N THR A 316 4.30 -15.50 7.19
CA THR A 316 4.09 -16.21 8.44
C THR A 316 2.61 -16.38 8.76
N THR A 317 1.84 -15.29 8.69
CA THR A 317 0.40 -15.30 9.04
C THR A 317 -0.46 -16.01 8.00
N GLY A 318 -0.04 -16.02 6.73
CA GLY A 318 -0.71 -16.73 5.64
C GLY A 318 -0.20 -18.15 5.40
N ILE A 319 0.85 -18.58 6.10
CA ILE A 319 1.53 -19.88 5.92
C ILE A 319 1.88 -20.10 4.43
N ASN A 320 2.47 -19.08 3.82
CA ASN A 320 2.77 -19.08 2.39
C ASN A 320 4.14 -18.46 2.11
N PRO A 321 5.19 -19.27 1.87
CA PRO A 321 6.55 -18.78 1.66
C PRO A 321 6.72 -18.03 0.33
N ARG A 322 5.71 -18.04 -0.55
CA ARG A 322 5.76 -17.45 -1.90
C ARG A 322 5.67 -15.93 -1.94
N HIS A 323 5.04 -15.29 -0.93
CA HIS A 323 4.91 -13.83 -0.91
C HIS A 323 6.30 -13.18 -0.97
N GLY A 324 6.40 -12.11 -1.75
CA GLY A 324 7.66 -11.43 -2.06
C GLY A 324 8.42 -12.00 -3.25
N ARG A 325 8.02 -13.16 -3.82
CA ARG A 325 8.71 -13.80 -4.96
C ARG A 325 7.82 -14.13 -6.14
N GLU A 326 6.55 -14.43 -5.88
CA GLU A 326 5.55 -14.77 -6.89
C GLU A 326 4.26 -14.03 -6.58
N TYR A 327 3.54 -13.63 -7.64
CA TYR A 327 2.18 -13.14 -7.48
C TYR A 327 1.25 -14.27 -7.03
N VAL A 328 0.13 -13.90 -6.39
CA VAL A 328 -0.96 -14.83 -6.07
C VAL A 328 -1.40 -15.65 -7.29
N ILE A 329 -1.39 -15.03 -8.48
CA ILE A 329 -1.49 -15.69 -9.78
C ILE A 329 -0.32 -15.22 -10.65
N ASP A 330 0.70 -16.07 -10.76
CA ASP A 330 1.89 -15.82 -11.59
C ASP A 330 1.94 -16.83 -12.76
N PHE A 331 1.45 -16.42 -13.93
CA PHE A 331 1.43 -17.26 -15.12
C PHE A 331 2.81 -17.74 -15.57
N ALA A 332 3.86 -16.93 -15.37
CA ALA A 332 5.22 -17.33 -15.73
C ALA A 332 5.73 -18.43 -14.79
N ALA A 333 5.42 -18.31 -13.49
CA ALA A 333 5.66 -19.32 -12.48
C ALA A 333 4.90 -20.64 -12.77
N ILE A 334 3.62 -20.55 -13.14
CA ILE A 334 2.78 -21.70 -13.51
C ILE A 334 3.34 -22.40 -14.75
N ALA A 335 3.64 -21.65 -15.81
CA ALA A 335 4.22 -22.19 -17.05
C ALA A 335 5.57 -22.86 -16.79
N ARG A 336 6.44 -22.25 -15.97
CA ARG A 336 7.70 -22.87 -15.54
C ARG A 336 7.44 -24.19 -14.84
N SER A 337 6.53 -24.24 -13.87
CA SER A 337 6.22 -25.48 -13.14
C SER A 337 5.69 -26.58 -14.05
N LEU A 338 4.86 -26.22 -15.05
CA LEU A 338 4.34 -27.16 -16.04
C LEU A 338 5.46 -27.74 -16.92
N VAL A 339 6.34 -26.89 -17.44
CA VAL A 339 7.44 -27.31 -18.32
C VAL A 339 8.51 -28.10 -17.56
N THR A 340 8.81 -27.73 -16.32
CA THR A 340 9.83 -28.42 -15.52
C THR A 340 9.29 -29.62 -14.76
N ALA A 341 7.97 -29.87 -14.79
CA ALA A 341 7.29 -30.92 -14.02
C ALA A 341 7.73 -30.97 -12.54
N GLY A 342 7.96 -29.80 -11.93
CA GLY A 342 8.44 -29.69 -10.54
C GLY A 342 9.93 -29.93 -10.30
N ALA A 343 10.75 -30.23 -11.32
CA ALA A 343 12.19 -30.46 -11.15
C ALA A 343 13.00 -29.19 -10.81
N MET A 344 12.43 -28.01 -11.05
CA MET A 344 13.09 -26.74 -10.75
C MET A 344 12.81 -26.30 -9.32
N LYS A 345 13.87 -26.24 -8.50
CA LYS A 345 13.82 -25.66 -7.16
C LYS A 345 13.34 -24.20 -7.22
N ARG A 346 12.27 -23.87 -6.50
CA ARG A 346 11.73 -22.52 -6.43
C ARG A 346 12.49 -21.65 -5.43
N PRO A 347 12.55 -20.33 -5.66
CA PRO A 347 13.35 -19.43 -4.81
C PRO A 347 12.79 -19.30 -3.39
N TRP A 348 11.53 -19.67 -3.16
CA TRP A 348 10.91 -19.69 -1.83
C TRP A 348 10.98 -21.07 -1.15
N GLU A 349 11.45 -22.12 -1.83
CA GLU A 349 11.59 -23.45 -1.22
C GLU A 349 12.65 -23.44 -0.12
N GLY A 350 12.26 -23.90 1.07
CA GLY A 350 13.13 -23.92 2.26
C GLY A 350 13.14 -22.63 3.07
N ARG A 351 12.28 -21.64 2.76
CA ARG A 351 12.02 -20.54 3.68
C ARG A 351 11.28 -21.07 4.91
N GLU A 352 11.85 -20.85 6.07
CA GLU A 352 11.27 -21.23 7.35
C GLU A 352 10.84 -20.00 8.14
N PRO A 353 9.78 -20.09 8.96
CA PRO A 353 9.43 -19.02 9.88
C PRO A 353 10.60 -18.70 10.82
N SER A 354 10.78 -17.42 11.15
CA SER A 354 11.76 -17.02 12.15
C SER A 354 11.39 -17.64 13.52
N PRO A 355 12.36 -18.21 14.26
CA PRO A 355 12.12 -18.68 15.62
C PRO A 355 11.99 -17.52 16.62
N LEU A 356 12.31 -16.29 16.20
CA LEU A 356 12.24 -15.11 17.05
C LEU A 356 10.80 -14.58 17.13
N ARG A 357 10.35 -14.32 18.36
CA ARG A 357 9.06 -13.65 18.61
C ARG A 357 9.01 -12.29 17.91
N GLY A 358 7.87 -11.97 17.29
CA GLY A 358 7.65 -10.70 16.60
C GLY A 358 8.33 -10.55 15.23
N VAL A 359 9.13 -11.54 14.77
CA VAL A 359 9.83 -11.48 13.48
C VAL A 359 9.08 -12.33 12.44
N GLY A 360 8.77 -11.73 11.29
CA GLY A 360 8.17 -12.43 10.15
C GLY A 360 9.17 -13.34 9.42
N MET A 361 8.71 -14.07 8.41
CA MET A 361 9.56 -14.92 7.57
C MET A 361 10.31 -14.04 6.56
N PHE A 362 11.27 -13.24 7.01
CA PHE A 362 12.07 -12.33 6.18
C PHE A 362 13.53 -12.33 6.65
N GLU A 363 14.46 -12.64 5.76
CA GLU A 363 15.87 -12.83 6.07
C GLU A 363 16.76 -12.30 4.94
N ALA A 364 17.98 -11.91 5.28
CA ALA A 364 18.91 -11.31 4.32
C ALA A 364 19.45 -12.33 3.30
N ASP A 365 19.78 -13.55 3.72
CA ASP A 365 20.47 -14.55 2.88
C ASP A 365 19.64 -14.98 1.65
N GLY A 366 18.32 -15.02 1.80
CA GLY A 366 17.41 -15.40 0.74
C GLY A 366 16.81 -14.23 -0.06
N PHE A 367 16.95 -12.98 0.42
CA PHE A 367 16.22 -11.85 -0.13
C PHE A 367 16.91 -11.24 -1.36
N ASP A 368 16.16 -11.11 -2.45
CA ASP A 368 16.58 -10.42 -3.67
C ASP A 368 15.61 -9.26 -3.95
N PRO A 369 16.02 -7.99 -3.66
CA PRO A 369 15.16 -6.84 -3.90
C PRO A 369 14.88 -6.59 -5.39
N GLY A 370 15.74 -7.05 -6.30
CA GLY A 370 15.55 -6.90 -7.74
C GLY A 370 14.48 -7.86 -8.29
N ALA A 371 14.31 -9.02 -7.66
CA ALA A 371 13.29 -10.01 -8.01
C ALA A 371 12.05 -9.96 -7.09
N TRP A 372 12.01 -9.01 -6.14
CA TRP A 372 10.89 -8.84 -5.23
C TRP A 372 9.58 -8.56 -5.98
N LYS A 373 8.46 -9.05 -5.46
CA LYS A 373 7.13 -8.78 -6.02
C LYS A 373 6.13 -8.46 -4.91
N PRO A 374 5.24 -7.47 -5.11
CA PRO A 374 4.02 -7.40 -4.32
C PRO A 374 3.17 -8.64 -4.59
N ASP A 375 2.19 -8.92 -3.73
CA ASP A 375 1.34 -10.10 -3.84
C ASP A 375 0.49 -10.10 -5.13
N SER A 376 0.14 -8.90 -5.62
CA SER A 376 -0.64 -8.70 -6.83
C SER A 376 0.06 -7.74 -7.79
N PRO A 377 0.07 -8.01 -9.11
CA PRO A 377 0.58 -7.08 -10.12
C PRO A 377 -0.40 -5.93 -10.41
N ALA A 378 -1.53 -5.85 -9.69
CA ALA A 378 -2.64 -4.97 -10.02
C ALA A 378 -2.37 -3.49 -9.75
N TYR A 379 -1.50 -3.16 -8.79
CA TYR A 379 -1.17 -1.78 -8.47
C TYR A 379 -0.15 -1.23 -9.46
N VAL A 380 -0.65 -0.57 -10.51
CA VAL A 380 0.09 -0.13 -11.71
C VAL A 380 1.33 0.74 -11.42
N PRO A 381 1.35 1.64 -10.42
CA PRO A 381 2.53 2.46 -10.16
C PRO A 381 3.76 1.64 -9.77
N LEU A 382 3.59 0.45 -9.19
CA LEU A 382 4.71 -0.44 -8.94
C LEU A 382 5.09 -1.19 -10.23
N PRO A 383 6.39 -1.22 -10.59
CA PRO A 383 6.87 -1.97 -11.74
C PRO A 383 6.66 -3.47 -11.51
N GLY A 384 5.61 -4.04 -12.12
CA GLY A 384 5.31 -5.46 -11.94
C GLY A 384 4.55 -6.15 -13.09
N GLY A 385 4.02 -5.41 -14.06
CA GLY A 385 3.18 -5.97 -15.13
C GLY A 385 3.75 -5.96 -16.55
N SER A 386 4.81 -5.18 -16.79
CA SER A 386 5.33 -4.91 -18.14
C SER A 386 6.84 -4.77 -18.10
N ALA A 387 7.53 -5.85 -17.74
CA ALA A 387 8.92 -5.99 -18.14
C ALA A 387 8.94 -6.10 -19.68
N ILE A 388 9.10 -4.97 -20.36
CA ILE A 388 9.95 -5.00 -21.55
C ILE A 388 11.31 -5.41 -20.99
N PRO A 389 11.87 -6.57 -21.39
CA PRO A 389 13.17 -6.97 -20.90
C PRO A 389 14.16 -5.84 -21.23
N GLY A 390 14.79 -5.29 -20.18
CA GLY A 390 15.97 -4.46 -20.38
C GLY A 390 17.02 -5.27 -21.15
N PRO A 391 17.91 -4.62 -21.90
CA PRO A 391 19.02 -5.32 -22.54
C PRO A 391 19.79 -6.11 -21.47
N PRO A 392 20.28 -7.32 -21.81
CA PRO A 392 20.95 -8.19 -20.85
C PRO A 392 22.09 -7.41 -20.18
N THR A 393 22.02 -7.29 -18.86
CA THR A 393 23.14 -6.81 -18.06
C THR A 393 24.27 -7.81 -18.23
N THR A 394 25.34 -7.42 -18.90
CA THR A 394 26.59 -8.19 -18.90
C THR A 394 27.08 -8.23 -17.46
N SER A 395 27.00 -9.40 -16.82
CA SER A 395 27.64 -9.63 -15.54
C SER A 395 29.12 -9.24 -15.65
N PRO A 396 29.67 -8.45 -14.72
CA PRO A 396 31.10 -8.36 -14.60
C PRO A 396 31.58 -9.73 -14.11
N THR A 397 32.31 -10.43 -14.97
CA THR A 397 33.17 -11.55 -14.58
C THR A 397 34.01 -11.11 -13.39
N ARG A 398 33.86 -11.80 -12.25
CA ARG A 398 34.87 -11.83 -11.20
C ARG A 398 36.00 -12.77 -11.60
#